data_AF-A0A0S8A4J5-F1
#
_entry.id   AF-A0A0S8A4J5-F1
#
_cell.length_a   1.000
_cell.length_b   1.000
_cell.length_c   1.000
_cell.angle_alpha   90.00
_cell.angle_beta   90.00
_cell.angle_gamma   90.00
#
_symmetry.space_group_name_H-M   'P 1'
#
loop_
_entity.id
_entity.type
_entity.pdbx_description
1 polymer ?
#
loop_
_entity_poly.entity_id
_entity_poly.type
_entity_poly.pdbx_seq_one_letter_code
_entity_poly.pdbx_strand_id
1 'polypeptide(L)'
;MKDHDLTRRDFVKVGAAGAASMMLKTPTVPGSSPGVAMPERPLGRTGRRVKLFSLGGQATLEQDGTHDESIAIINRAIDLGVNYIDTAAAYGRGISQ
;
A
#
# COMPACT_ATOMS: atom_id res chain seq x y z
N MET A 1 -11.59 -4.22 -52.43
CA MET A 1 -12.05 -3.81 -51.08
C MET A 1 -10.99 -4.30 -50.11
N LYS A 2 -10.36 -3.40 -49.34
CA LYS A 2 -9.35 -3.76 -48.33
C LYS A 2 -9.99 -3.53 -46.96
N ASP A 3 -10.14 -4.61 -46.21
CA ASP A 3 -10.72 -4.56 -44.87
C ASP A 3 -9.71 -3.92 -43.91
N HIS A 4 -10.09 -2.81 -43.31
CA HIS A 4 -9.30 -2.14 -42.27
C HIS A 4 -9.71 -2.68 -40.91
N ASP A 5 -9.08 -3.77 -40.47
CA ASP A 5 -9.27 -4.29 -39.13
C ASP A 5 -8.60 -3.36 -38.09
N LEU A 6 -9.43 -2.75 -37.24
CA LEU A 6 -9.02 -1.95 -36.09
C LEU A 6 -8.07 -2.76 -35.21
N THR A 7 -6.82 -2.31 -35.11
CA THR A 7 -5.79 -3.08 -34.41
C THR A 7 -5.86 -2.79 -32.90
N ARG A 8 -5.46 -3.75 -32.06
CA ARG A 8 -5.43 -3.60 -30.59
C ARG A 8 -4.72 -2.33 -30.11
N ARG A 9 -3.73 -1.84 -30.88
CA ARG A 9 -3.00 -0.59 -30.59
C ARG A 9 -3.85 0.66 -30.77
N ASP A 10 -4.82 0.65 -31.69
CA ASP A 10 -5.73 1.78 -31.90
C ASP A 10 -6.76 1.86 -30.77
N PHE A 11 -7.21 0.71 -30.25
CA PHE A 11 -8.10 0.68 -29.09
C PHE A 11 -7.46 1.29 -27.83
N VAL A 12 -6.17 1.00 -27.59
CA VAL A 12 -5.41 1.60 -26.47
C VAL A 12 -5.24 3.11 -26.64
N LYS A 13 -4.99 3.58 -27.87
CA LYS A 13 -4.87 5.03 -28.14
C LYS A 13 -6.18 5.78 -27.92
N VAL A 14 -7.32 5.18 -28.29
CA VAL A 14 -8.65 5.78 -28.08
C VAL A 14 -9.03 5.78 -26.59
N GLY A 15 -8.65 4.75 -25.83
CA GLY A 15 -8.91 4.68 -24.39
C GLY A 15 -8.14 5.72 -23.56
N ALA A 16 -6.93 6.11 -23.99
CA ALA A 16 -6.11 7.07 -23.26
C ALA A 16 -6.63 8.52 -23.35
N ALA A 17 -7.42 8.86 -24.36
CA ALA A 17 -7.98 10.20 -24.54
C ALA A 17 -9.23 10.47 -23.68
N GLY A 18 -9.89 9.43 -23.13
CA GLY A 18 -11.16 9.55 -22.43
C GLY A 18 -11.07 9.84 -20.92
N ALA A 19 -9.91 9.69 -20.29
CA ALA A 19 -9.76 9.74 -18.82
C ALA A 19 -9.13 11.03 -18.28
N ALA A 20 -8.87 12.03 -19.13
CA ALA A 20 -8.17 13.26 -18.72
C ALA A 20 -9.10 14.38 -18.22
N SER A 21 -10.43 14.23 -18.32
CA SER A 21 -11.39 15.33 -18.08
C SER A 21 -12.11 15.29 -16.73
N MET A 22 -11.86 14.31 -15.87
CA MET A 22 -12.57 14.20 -14.60
C MET A 22 -11.61 13.93 -13.46
N MET A 23 -11.08 15.00 -12.86
CA MET A 23 -10.90 15.16 -11.40
C MET A 23 -10.50 16.62 -11.15
N LEU A 24 -11.51 17.37 -10.75
CA LEU A 24 -11.54 18.79 -10.44
C LEU A 24 -10.57 19.13 -9.30
N LYS A 25 -9.71 20.11 -9.56
CA LYS A 25 -8.82 20.81 -8.64
C LYS A 25 -9.63 21.40 -7.46
N THR A 26 -9.40 20.94 -6.23
CA THR A 26 -9.91 21.60 -5.02
C THR A 26 -8.92 22.67 -4.53
N PRO A 27 -9.40 23.80 -3.98
CA PRO A 27 -8.51 24.85 -3.48
C PRO A 27 -7.96 24.43 -2.11
N THR A 28 -6.64 24.46 -1.96
CA THR A 28 -5.94 24.19 -0.71
C THR A 28 -5.77 25.46 0.11
N VAL A 29 -6.26 25.44 1.35
CA VAL A 29 -5.94 26.44 2.39
C VAL A 29 -4.52 26.15 2.89
N PRO A 30 -3.58 27.10 2.87
CA PRO A 30 -2.22 26.86 3.34
C PRO A 30 -2.19 26.89 4.87
N GLY A 31 -1.83 25.76 5.49
CA GLY A 31 -1.46 25.73 6.92
C GLY A 31 -2.22 24.75 7.81
N SER A 32 -3.26 24.05 7.31
CA SER A 32 -3.93 22.98 8.04
C SER A 32 -4.12 21.79 7.09
N SER A 33 -3.14 20.89 7.02
CA SER A 33 -3.35 19.59 6.39
C SER A 33 -4.28 18.80 7.32
N PRO A 34 -5.54 18.50 6.94
CA PRO A 34 -6.26 17.42 7.63
C PRO A 34 -5.39 16.19 7.43
N GLY A 35 -4.92 15.59 8.53
CA GLY A 35 -3.99 14.46 8.47
C GLY A 35 -4.53 13.43 7.49
N VAL A 36 -3.90 13.32 6.32
CA VAL A 36 -4.38 12.42 5.27
C VAL A 36 -4.18 11.03 5.83
N ALA A 37 -5.29 10.38 6.22
CA ALA A 37 -5.25 9.01 6.71
C ALA A 37 -4.52 8.14 5.69
N MET A 38 -3.64 7.26 6.17
CA MET A 38 -2.81 6.42 5.30
C MET A 38 -3.71 5.67 4.29
N PRO A 39 -3.43 5.78 2.96
CA PRO A 39 -4.24 5.15 1.94
C PRO A 39 -4.35 3.63 2.11
N GLU A 40 -5.46 3.05 1.62
CA GLU A 40 -5.72 1.60 1.68
C GLU A 40 -5.93 0.99 0.31
N ARG A 41 -5.51 -0.28 0.16
CA ARG A 41 -5.66 -1.08 -1.06
C ARG A 41 -6.27 -2.45 -0.72
N PRO A 42 -7.03 -3.07 -1.64
CA PRO A 42 -7.54 -4.41 -1.41
C PRO A 42 -6.40 -5.43 -1.41
N LEU A 43 -6.42 -6.37 -0.46
CA LEU A 43 -5.48 -7.49 -0.43
C LEU A 43 -6.00 -8.62 -1.33
N GLY A 44 -5.72 -8.49 -2.63
CA GLY A 44 -6.17 -9.45 -3.64
C GLY A 44 -7.69 -9.67 -3.60
N ARG A 45 -8.12 -10.94 -3.61
CA ARG A 45 -9.54 -11.35 -3.54
C ARG A 45 -10.01 -11.70 -2.12
N THR A 46 -9.25 -11.34 -1.09
CA THR A 46 -9.55 -11.75 0.30
C THR A 46 -10.67 -10.93 0.96
N GLY A 47 -11.12 -9.85 0.32
CA GLY A 47 -12.08 -8.91 0.91
C GLY A 47 -11.47 -7.97 1.97
N ARG A 48 -10.18 -8.14 2.33
CA ARG A 48 -9.50 -7.30 3.32
C ARG A 48 -8.90 -6.04 2.68
N ARG A 49 -8.88 -4.95 3.44
CA ARG A 49 -8.24 -3.68 3.08
C ARG A 49 -6.95 -3.55 3.88
N VAL A 50 -5.83 -3.35 3.20
CA VAL A 50 -4.52 -3.15 3.82
C VAL A 50 -4.04 -1.73 3.58
N LYS A 51 -3.33 -1.19 4.56
CA LYS A 51 -2.72 0.12 4.50
C LYS A 51 -1.53 0.11 3.54
N LEU A 52 -1.20 1.28 2.99
CA LEU A 52 -0.15 1.41 1.98
C LEU A 52 1.22 0.92 2.49
N PHE A 53 1.49 1.11 3.77
CA PHE A 53 2.69 0.61 4.45
C PHE A 53 2.34 -0.52 5.43
N SER A 54 3.28 -1.45 5.54
CA SER A 54 3.25 -2.61 6.43
C SER A 54 4.52 -2.67 7.28
N LEU A 55 4.45 -3.41 8.38
CA LEU A 55 5.63 -3.70 9.22
C LEU A 55 6.19 -5.08 8.84
N GLY A 56 7.47 -5.17 8.49
CA GLY A 56 8.15 -6.44 8.25
C GLY A 56 8.88 -6.95 9.50
N GLY A 57 8.80 -8.26 9.75
CA GLY A 57 9.47 -8.93 10.86
C GLY A 57 10.96 -9.19 10.64
N GLN A 58 11.43 -9.16 9.39
CA GLN A 58 12.83 -9.42 9.02
C GLN A 58 13.74 -8.20 9.26
N ALA A 59 13.92 -7.83 10.54
CA ALA A 59 14.89 -6.84 11.02
C ALA A 59 15.05 -6.93 12.56
N THR A 60 14.59 -5.93 13.31
CA THR A 60 14.68 -5.89 14.77
C THR A 60 13.86 -7.02 15.42
N LEU A 61 12.73 -7.41 14.82
CA LEU A 61 11.80 -8.42 15.35
C LEU A 61 12.34 -9.85 15.25
N GLU A 62 13.35 -10.10 14.41
CA GLU A 62 13.97 -11.42 14.25
C GLU A 62 15.27 -11.60 15.03
N GLN A 63 15.73 -10.56 15.73
CA GLN A 63 16.98 -10.58 16.48
C GLN A 63 16.77 -11.04 17.91
N ASP A 64 17.67 -11.88 18.42
CA ASP A 64 17.70 -12.23 19.83
C ASP A 64 18.08 -10.99 20.67
N GLY A 65 17.39 -10.79 21.80
CA GLY A 65 17.70 -9.72 22.75
C GLY A 65 17.05 -8.35 22.48
N THR A 66 16.23 -8.22 21.43
CA THR A 66 15.53 -6.98 21.05
C THR A 66 14.04 -7.00 21.41
N HIS A 67 13.63 -7.77 22.41
CA HIS A 67 12.21 -7.99 22.74
C HIS A 67 11.46 -6.68 23.03
N ASP A 68 12.01 -5.84 23.92
CA ASP A 68 11.39 -4.58 24.30
C ASP A 68 11.35 -3.57 23.14
N GLU A 69 12.41 -3.54 22.33
CA GLU A 69 12.48 -2.70 21.13
C GLU A 69 11.45 -3.14 20.08
N SER A 70 11.28 -4.46 19.90
CA SER A 70 10.30 -5.04 19.00
C SER A 70 8.88 -4.66 19.42
N ILE A 71 8.58 -4.71 20.71
CA ILE A 71 7.30 -4.22 21.26
C ILE A 71 7.11 -2.74 20.95
N ALA A 72 8.12 -1.91 21.18
CA ALA A 72 8.05 -0.47 20.91
C ALA A 72 7.80 -0.18 19.41
N ILE A 73 8.48 -0.90 18.52
CA ILE A 73 8.31 -0.77 17.06
C ILE A 73 6.90 -1.18 16.63
N ILE A 74 6.40 -2.31 17.11
CA ILE A 74 5.05 -2.81 16.76
C ILE A 74 3.98 -1.82 17.21
N ASN A 75 4.04 -1.37 18.47
CA ASN A 75 3.09 -0.39 19.00
C ASN A 75 3.14 0.91 18.20
N ARG A 76 4.34 1.40 17.88
CA ARG A 76 4.50 2.62 17.08
C ARG A 76 3.93 2.45 15.67
N ALA A 77 4.11 1.30 15.03
CA ALA A 77 3.54 1.02 13.71
C ALA A 77 2.00 1.04 13.75
N ILE A 78 1.41 0.44 14.78
CA ILE A 78 -0.04 0.43 15.00
C ILE A 78 -0.55 1.87 15.23
N ASP A 79 0.12 2.66 16.06
CA ASP A 79 -0.23 4.07 16.32
C ASP A 79 -0.17 4.93 15.05
N LEU A 80 0.75 4.61 14.14
CA LEU A 80 0.87 5.26 12.83
C LEU A 80 -0.17 4.76 11.81
N GLY A 81 -1.00 3.79 12.20
CA GLY A 81 -2.11 3.27 11.40
C GLY A 81 -1.76 2.11 10.49
N VAL A 82 -0.65 1.40 10.72
CA VAL A 82 -0.33 0.14 10.01
C VAL A 82 -1.30 -0.95 10.45
N ASN A 83 -1.82 -1.72 9.50
CA ASN A 83 -2.76 -2.82 9.76
C ASN A 83 -2.34 -4.17 9.15
N TYR A 84 -1.10 -4.24 8.64
CA TYR A 84 -0.53 -5.44 8.04
C TYR A 84 0.90 -5.62 8.54
N ILE A 85 1.14 -6.77 9.16
CA ILE A 85 2.44 -7.17 9.71
C ILE A 85 2.85 -8.47 9.01
N ASP A 86 4.04 -8.47 8.43
CA ASP A 86 4.63 -9.59 7.71
C ASP A 86 5.62 -10.35 8.61
N THR A 87 5.49 -11.67 8.67
CA THR A 87 6.38 -12.55 9.46
C THR A 87 6.51 -13.91 8.77
N ALA A 88 7.53 -14.68 9.13
CA ALA A 88 7.77 -16.03 8.65
C ALA A 88 8.53 -16.86 9.69
N ALA A 89 8.32 -18.19 9.70
CA ALA A 89 9.07 -19.10 10.58
C ALA A 89 10.60 -19.07 10.32
N ALA A 90 11.02 -18.66 9.12
CA ALA A 90 12.43 -18.50 8.78
C ALA A 90 13.06 -17.25 9.44
N TYR A 91 12.26 -16.23 9.78
CA TYR A 91 12.74 -14.99 10.40
C TYR A 91 13.15 -15.28 11.83
N GLY A 92 14.44 -15.16 12.11
CA GLY A 92 15.00 -15.45 13.43
C GLY A 92 14.76 -16.88 13.89
N ARG A 93 14.56 -17.85 12.98
CA ARG A 93 14.16 -19.24 13.34
C ARG A 93 12.90 -19.31 14.22
N GLY A 94 11.93 -18.41 13.98
CA GLY A 94 10.64 -18.36 14.67
C GLY A 94 10.54 -17.30 15.76
N ILE A 95 11.61 -16.55 16.05
CA ILE A 95 11.59 -15.45 17.02
C ILE A 95 10.62 -14.34 16.61
N SER A 96 10.45 -14.12 15.31
CA SER A 96 9.58 -13.06 14.78
C SER A 96 8.09 -13.43 14.71
N GLN A 97 7.67 -14.64 15.12
CA GLN A 97 6.27 -15.09 15.07
C GLN A 97 5.45 -14.60 16.27
#